data_AF-A0A1B7M0V9-F1
#
_entry.id   AF-A0A1B7M0V9-F1
#
_cell.length_a   1.000
_cell.length_b   1.000
_cell.length_c   1.000
_cell.angle_alpha   90.00
_cell.angle_beta   90.00
_cell.angle_gamma   90.00
#
_symmetry.space_group_name_H-M   'P 1'
#
loop_
_entity.id
_entity.type
_entity.pdbx_description
1 polymer ?
#
loop_
_entity_poly.entity_id
_entity_poly.type
_entity_poly.pdbx_seq_one_letter_code
_entity_poly.pdbx_strand_id
1 'polypeptide(L)'
;MSEHEDHARGELLRLASKLISIPNVQDDDRGGSMSEQFPWMLALSPADQRTCSREVLHAARASLSTGQAHIALSTLTSWQETANAIAAGLGDEPVDWIDDSQLVERP
;
A
#
# COMPACT_ATOMS: atom_id res chain seq x y z
N MET A 1 -14.31 8.51 23.06
CA MET A 1 -13.66 7.67 22.04
C MET A 1 -14.73 6.81 21.41
N SER A 2 -14.73 6.73 20.08
CA SER A 2 -15.69 5.93 19.32
C SER A 2 -15.12 4.52 19.11
N GLU A 3 -15.96 3.49 19.05
CA GLU A 3 -15.53 2.11 18.77
C GLU A 3 -14.69 2.01 17.49
N HIS A 4 -15.00 2.85 16.50
CA HIS A 4 -14.24 2.92 15.25
C HIS A 4 -12.79 3.41 15.44
N GLU A 5 -12.59 4.38 16.33
CA GLU A 5 -11.29 4.95 16.63
C GLU A 5 -10.42 3.93 17.38
N ASP A 6 -11.01 3.21 18.33
CA ASP A 6 -10.33 2.14 19.06
C ASP A 6 -9.96 0.97 18.15
N HIS A 7 -10.85 0.58 17.24
CA HIS A 7 -10.57 -0.44 16.25
C HIS A 7 -9.41 -0.05 15.32
N ALA A 8 -9.44 1.17 14.76
CA ALA A 8 -8.38 1.66 13.88
C ALA A 8 -7.02 1.73 14.60
N ARG A 9 -7.02 2.14 15.86
CA ARG A 9 -5.80 2.15 16.70
C ARG A 9 -5.29 0.73 16.95
N GLY A 10 -6.17 -0.22 17.24
CA GLY A 10 -5.81 -1.64 17.39
C GLY A 10 -5.13 -2.20 16.14
N GLU A 11 -5.70 -1.92 14.96
CA GLU A 11 -5.12 -2.34 13.69
C GLU A 11 -3.77 -1.66 13.39
N LEU A 12 -3.60 -0.38 13.73
CA LEU A 12 -2.30 0.30 13.62
C LEU A 12 -1.23 -0.37 14.49
N LEU A 13 -1.56 -0.73 15.74
CA LEU A 13 -0.62 -1.41 16.64
C LEU A 13 -0.27 -2.82 16.16
N ARG A 14 -1.24 -3.52 15.57
CA ARG A 14 -1.01 -4.82 14.93
C ARG A 14 -0.08 -4.69 13.73
N LEU A 15 -0.27 -3.68 12.90
CA LEU A 15 0.62 -3.36 11.78
C LEU A 15 2.03 -3.02 12.29
N ALA A 16 2.16 -2.15 13.29
CA ALA A 16 3.45 -1.78 13.88
C ALA A 16 4.20 -3.00 14.40
N SER A 17 3.51 -3.90 15.10
CA SER A 17 4.10 -5.16 15.59
C SER A 17 4.70 -6.00 14.46
N LYS A 18 3.98 -6.14 13.34
CA LYS A 18 4.49 -6.86 12.16
C LYS A 18 5.72 -6.20 11.56
N LEU A 19 5.71 -4.88 11.45
CA LEU A 19 6.80 -4.10 10.86
C LEU A 19 8.08 -4.14 11.70
N ILE A 20 7.96 -4.14 13.04
CA ILE A 20 9.11 -4.21 13.95
C ILE A 20 9.80 -5.58 13.90
N SER A 21 9.06 -6.65 13.61
CA SER A 21 9.62 -8.00 13.44
C SER A 21 10.45 -8.16 12.16
N ILE A 22 10.33 -7.24 11.19
CA ILE A 22 11.11 -7.29 9.95
C ILE A 22 12.54 -6.83 10.26
N PRO A 23 13.57 -7.62 9.90
CA PRO A 23 14.96 -7.24 10.13
C PRO A 23 15.27 -5.89 9.47
N ASN A 24 16.14 -5.09 10.11
CA ASN A 24 16.59 -3.83 9.55
C ASN A 24 17.63 -4.08 8.45
N VAL A 25 17.16 -4.54 7.30
CA VAL A 25 17.96 -4.75 6.10
C VAL A 25 18.07 -3.44 5.31
N GLN A 26 19.10 -3.31 4.49
CA GLN A 26 19.22 -2.21 3.53
C GLN A 26 17.99 -2.16 2.62
N ASP A 27 17.63 -0.96 2.15
CA ASP A 27 16.38 -0.72 1.40
C ASP A 27 16.21 -1.61 0.16
N ASP A 28 17.32 -2.06 -0.43
CA ASP A 28 17.34 -2.92 -1.62
C ASP A 28 16.75 -4.33 -1.35
N ASP A 29 16.90 -4.85 -0.13
CA ASP A 29 16.43 -6.19 0.29
C ASP A 29 15.15 -6.12 1.16
N ARG A 30 14.74 -4.90 1.54
CA ARG A 30 13.55 -4.69 2.39
C ARG A 30 12.25 -5.13 1.72
N GLY A 31 12.17 -5.07 0.40
CA GLY A 31 11.03 -5.59 -0.38
C GLY A 31 10.85 -7.10 -0.17
N GLY A 32 11.96 -7.85 -0.16
CA GLY A 32 11.96 -9.30 0.05
C GLY A 32 11.51 -9.67 1.45
N SER A 33 12.15 -9.12 2.49
CA SER A 33 11.78 -9.42 3.88
C SER A 33 10.35 -9.00 4.23
N MET A 34 9.83 -7.92 3.64
CA MET A 34 8.45 -7.51 3.88
C MET A 34 7.44 -8.44 3.16
N SER A 35 7.81 -8.99 2.00
CA SER A 35 6.97 -9.96 1.28
C SER A 35 6.80 -11.28 2.04
N GLU A 36 7.74 -11.66 2.90
CA GLU A 36 7.58 -12.81 3.81
C GLU A 36 6.42 -12.60 4.81
N GLN A 37 6.26 -11.37 5.31
CA GLN A 37 5.22 -11.00 6.27
C GLN A 37 3.91 -10.59 5.60
N PHE A 38 3.98 -10.14 4.34
CA PHE A 38 2.86 -9.70 3.52
C PHE A 38 2.91 -10.40 2.15
N PRO A 39 2.47 -11.67 2.06
CA PRO A 39 2.64 -12.48 0.84
C PRO A 39 2.01 -11.91 -0.43
N TRP A 40 0.98 -11.05 -0.30
CA TRP A 40 0.37 -10.35 -1.44
C TRP A 40 1.36 -9.44 -2.18
N MET A 41 2.44 -8.96 -1.52
CA MET A 41 3.46 -8.14 -2.15
C MET A 41 4.22 -8.88 -3.26
N LEU A 42 4.20 -10.20 -3.29
CA LEU A 42 4.83 -10.99 -4.35
C LEU A 42 4.20 -10.80 -5.73
N ALA A 43 2.98 -10.26 -5.79
CA ALA A 43 2.36 -9.86 -7.06
C ALA A 43 2.95 -8.55 -7.63
N LEU A 44 3.61 -7.73 -6.80
CA LEU A 44 4.22 -6.48 -7.22
C LEU A 44 5.58 -6.73 -7.88
N SER A 45 6.00 -5.82 -8.76
CA SER A 45 7.37 -5.82 -9.30
C SER A 45 8.39 -5.61 -8.18
N PRO A 46 9.67 -6.03 -8.32
CA PRO A 46 10.68 -5.79 -7.29
C PRO A 46 10.89 -4.30 -6.96
N ALA A 47 10.68 -3.40 -7.93
CA ALA A 47 10.73 -1.96 -7.71
C ALA A 47 9.55 -1.46 -6.87
N ASP A 48 8.35 -1.97 -7.16
CA ASP A 48 7.13 -1.62 -6.43
C ASP A 48 7.13 -2.21 -5.03
N GLN A 49 7.67 -3.42 -4.84
CA GLN A 49 7.87 -4.01 -3.50
C GLN A 49 8.72 -3.09 -2.62
N ARG A 50 9.83 -2.55 -3.14
CA ARG A 50 10.67 -1.59 -2.40
C ARG A 50 9.94 -0.29 -2.09
N THR A 51 9.18 0.23 -3.04
CA THR A 51 8.40 1.46 -2.85
C THR A 51 7.30 1.27 -1.82
N CYS A 52 6.52 0.20 -1.94
CA CYS A 52 5.51 -0.21 -0.98
C CYS A 52 6.11 -0.33 0.44
N SER A 53 7.24 -1.04 0.60
CA SER A 53 7.89 -1.18 1.90
C SER A 53 8.26 0.16 2.55
N ARG A 54 8.82 1.08 1.76
CA ARG A 54 9.21 2.41 2.23
C ARG A 54 8.00 3.25 2.61
N GLU A 55 6.97 3.26 1.77
CA GLU A 55 5.76 4.05 2.00
C GLU A 55 4.95 3.56 3.20
N VAL A 56 4.75 2.25 3.33
CA VAL A 56 4.05 1.66 4.49
C VAL A 56 4.80 1.98 5.78
N LEU A 57 6.13 1.88 5.78
CA LEU A 57 6.94 2.23 6.96
C LEU A 57 6.84 3.72 7.31
N HIS A 58 6.91 4.59 6.29
CA HIS A 58 6.76 6.03 6.48
C HIS A 58 5.37 6.39 7.02
N ALA A 59 4.31 5.83 6.42
CA ALA A 59 2.93 6.03 6.84
C ALA A 59 2.69 5.50 8.26
N ALA A 60 3.20 4.32 8.61
CA ALA A 60 3.11 3.77 9.96
C ALA A 60 3.78 4.69 11.01
N ARG A 61 4.98 5.21 10.71
CA ARG A 61 5.67 6.17 11.59
C ARG A 61 4.87 7.46 11.75
N ALA A 62 4.36 8.02 10.65
CA ALA A 62 3.55 9.23 10.66
C ALA A 62 2.26 9.02 11.47
N SER A 63 1.54 7.90 11.26
CA SER A 63 0.33 7.53 11.99
C SER A 63 0.58 7.38 13.48
N LEU A 64 1.68 6.72 13.88
CA LEU A 64 2.04 6.57 15.29
C LEU A 64 2.39 7.91 15.95
N SER A 65 3.11 8.78 15.23
CA SER A 65 3.50 10.11 15.76
C SER A 65 2.34 11.08 15.86
N THR A 66 1.32 10.95 15.00
CA THR A 66 0.19 11.90 14.91
C THR A 66 -1.11 11.35 15.49
N GLY A 67 -1.15 10.07 15.86
CA GLY A 67 -2.38 9.36 16.27
C GLY A 67 -3.34 9.06 15.12
N GLN A 68 -2.98 9.37 13.87
CA GLN A 68 -3.86 9.23 12.71
C GLN A 68 -3.72 7.85 12.07
N ALA A 69 -4.36 6.84 12.67
CA ALA A 69 -4.27 5.45 12.22
C ALA A 69 -4.70 5.22 10.75
N HIS A 70 -5.67 6.00 10.27
CA HIS A 70 -6.21 5.85 8.92
C HIS A 70 -5.16 6.03 7.80
N ILE A 71 -4.10 6.83 8.02
CA ILE A 71 -3.05 7.05 7.01
C ILE A 71 -2.30 5.74 6.71
N ALA A 72 -1.78 5.07 7.74
CA ALA A 72 -1.06 3.82 7.54
C ALA A 72 -1.96 2.70 7.00
N LEU A 73 -3.20 2.64 7.47
CA LEU A 73 -4.15 1.61 7.02
C LEU A 73 -4.57 1.85 5.57
N SER A 74 -4.86 3.09 5.16
CA SER A 74 -5.22 3.39 3.78
C SER A 74 -4.07 3.15 2.82
N THR A 75 -2.84 3.51 3.20
CA THR A 75 -1.64 3.19 2.40
C THR A 75 -1.48 1.68 2.22
N LEU A 76 -1.60 0.91 3.30
CA LEU A 76 -1.48 -0.55 3.22
C LEU A 76 -2.56 -1.18 2.34
N THR A 77 -3.82 -0.77 2.54
CA THR A 77 -4.95 -1.27 1.74
C THR A 77 -4.80 -0.88 0.28
N SER A 78 -4.40 0.35 -0.03
CA SER A 78 -4.19 0.79 -1.41
C SER A 78 -3.17 -0.10 -2.13
N TRP A 79 -2.03 -0.39 -1.51
CA TRP A 79 -1.02 -1.28 -2.08
C TRP A 79 -1.51 -2.72 -2.23
N GLN A 80 -2.27 -3.22 -1.25
CA GLN A 80 -2.86 -4.55 -1.33
C GLN A 80 -3.86 -4.68 -2.48
N GLU A 81 -4.71 -3.66 -2.70
CA GLU A 81 -5.64 -3.65 -3.83
C GLU A 81 -4.91 -3.58 -5.17
N THR A 82 -3.83 -2.80 -5.28
CA THR A 82 -2.98 -2.81 -6.48
C THR A 82 -2.38 -4.18 -6.75
N ALA A 83 -1.84 -4.84 -5.72
CA ALA A 83 -1.29 -6.18 -5.85
C ALA A 83 -2.34 -7.21 -6.26
N ASN A 84 -3.55 -7.12 -5.69
CA ASN A 84 -4.68 -7.97 -6.06
C ASN A 84 -5.12 -7.75 -7.52
N ALA A 85 -5.15 -6.49 -7.97
CA ALA A 85 -5.48 -6.16 -9.35
C ALA A 85 -4.46 -6.78 -10.32
N ILE A 86 -3.16 -6.61 -10.04
CA ILE A 86 -2.08 -7.21 -10.84
C ILE A 86 -2.19 -8.75 -10.85
N ALA A 87 -2.43 -9.37 -9.70
CA ALA A 87 -2.61 -10.83 -9.61
C ALA A 87 -3.84 -11.33 -10.38
N ALA A 88 -4.88 -10.50 -10.51
CA ALA A 88 -6.04 -10.77 -11.35
C ALA A 88 -5.81 -10.50 -12.85
N GLY A 89 -4.61 -10.04 -13.23
CA GLY A 89 -4.26 -9.67 -14.61
C GLY A 89 -4.74 -8.29 -15.02
N LEU A 90 -5.18 -7.44 -14.09
CA LEU A 90 -5.62 -6.07 -14.35
C LEU A 90 -4.42 -5.11 -14.30
N GLY A 91 -4.20 -4.35 -15.37
CA GLY A 91 -3.23 -3.23 -15.39
C GLY A 91 -2.07 -3.34 -16.38
N ASP A 92 -1.95 -4.46 -17.12
CA ASP A 92 -0.94 -4.64 -18.17
C ASP A 92 -1.53 -4.52 -19.60
N GLU A 93 -2.82 -4.21 -19.69
CA GLU A 93 -3.50 -3.95 -20.96
C GLU A 93 -3.08 -2.57 -21.49
N PRO A 94 -2.56 -2.47 -22.73
CA PRO A 94 -2.25 -1.19 -23.33
C PRO A 94 -3.52 -0.34 -23.38
N VAL A 95 -3.46 0.86 -22.80
CA VAL A 95 -4.58 1.81 -22.82
C VAL A 95 -4.78 2.27 -24.27
N ASP A 96 -5.91 1.86 -24.84
CA ASP A 96 -6.36 2.35 -26.14
C ASP A 96 -6.94 3.77 -25.95
N TRP A 97 -6.10 4.77 -26.15
CA TRP A 97 -6.53 6.16 -26.08
C TRP A 97 -7.41 6.48 -27.30
N ILE A 98 -8.62 6.98 -27.05
CA ILE A 98 -9.50 7.48 -28.11
C ILE A 98 -8.86 8.74 -28.70
N ASP A 99 -8.36 8.63 -29.94
CA ASP A 99 -7.73 9.72 -30.70
C ASP A 99 -8.78 10.71 -31.26
N ASP A 100 -10.05 10.31 -31.29
CA ASP A 100 -11.15 11.15 -31.77
C ASP A 100 -11.62 12.14 -30.71
N SER A 101 -11.21 13.39 -30.86
CA SER A 101 -11.77 14.50 -30.08
C SER A 101 -13.22 14.76 -30.47
N GLN A 102 -14.19 14.22 -29.72
CA GLN A 102 -15.59 14.58 -29.88
C GLN A 102 -15.86 15.99 -29.36
N LEU A 103 -16.28 16.89 -30.25
CA LEU A 103 -16.74 18.22 -29.90
C LEU A 103 -18.04 18.12 -29.08
N VAL A 104 -17.97 18.47 -27.81
CA VAL A 104 -19.14 18.53 -26.93
C VAL A 104 -19.78 19.93 -27.06
N GLU A 105 -21.07 20.00 -27.40
CA GLU A 105 -21.79 21.27 -27.42
C GLU A 105 -21.97 21.84 -26.00
N ARG A 106 -21.99 23.17 -25.89
CA ARG A 106 -22.20 23.85 -24.61
C ARG A 106 -23.68 23.74 -24.22
N PRO A 107 -24.00 23.44 -22.95
CA PRO A 107 -25.38 23.36 -22.45
C PRO A 107 -26.10 24.71 -22.48
#